data_AF-A0A9D8BUM0-F1
#
_entry.id   AF-A0A9D8BUM0-F1
#
_cell.length_a   1.000
_cell.length_b   1.000
_cell.length_c   1.000
_cell.angle_alpha   90.00
_cell.angle_beta   90.00
_cell.angle_gamma   90.00
#
_symmetry.space_group_name_H-M   'P 1'
#
loop_
_entity.id
_entity.type
_entity.pdbx_description
1 polymer ?
#
loop_
_entity_poly.entity_id
_entity_poly.type
_entity_poly.pdbx_seq_one_letter_code
_entity_poly.pdbx_strand_id
1 'polypeptide(L)'
;MDTTNIKNPDYFHKVVDCQWACPAHTPVPEYIRKIAAGRFDEAYMINWKSNVFPGILGRTCDRPCEPACRRGRVEASNLERPEPVAICRLKRVAADMKSGVKSMMPKRPSHYNGKRIACIGAGPSSLTVARDLAPLGYEVTIFDRDHRPGGMIWSQIPRFRLPMEVIDEEVGYILDLGVRFEQRHVESMKAMLEERFDAIFVGTGAPKGRDLDLPGRSEASANIHVGIQWLASVSFGHREQIGSRVIVLGGGNTAMDCCRTARRLGGEDVKVIVRSGFEEMKASPWEKEDAMHEGIPILNYLVPTAFVHENGKLIGMRFDRVVAQFDDKGRRKLVSAGEPEQFFPCDDVLIAVGQENAFPWIESDAGIDFDEWGMPRLDPKSFQSSLPQVFFGGDAAFGPKNIIWAVAHGHDAAISIHKHLEGSDLLDRPLAGMSLMSQKMGIHEWSYDNEILPDKRHKVMWADVEVTLKNVSMEVELGFDPASAWKEAQRCLNCDVQTVFEAKLCIECDACVDICPMDCISFVPDGDEADLRTRLKAPATNTSQDLYISKGLKTNRVMAKDEDVCLHCGLCAERCPTGAWDMQKSLIQMVHATELECSKRHAGVALVEA
;
A
#
# COMPACT_ATOMS: atom_id res chain seq x y z
N MET A 1 -25.86 -24.31 -5.30
CA MET A 1 -24.68 -23.48 -5.67
C MET A 1 -23.79 -24.23 -6.67
N ASP A 2 -22.81 -23.63 -7.35
CA ASP A 2 -21.85 -24.38 -8.18
C ASP A 2 -20.61 -24.83 -7.39
N THR A 3 -19.86 -25.82 -7.88
CA THR A 3 -18.56 -26.19 -7.28
C THR A 3 -17.57 -25.05 -7.48
N THR A 4 -16.85 -24.68 -6.43
CA THR A 4 -15.84 -23.63 -6.48
C THR A 4 -14.74 -23.97 -7.49
N ASN A 5 -14.49 -23.05 -8.42
CA ASN A 5 -13.39 -23.21 -9.37
C ASN A 5 -12.05 -22.84 -8.74
N ILE A 6 -11.45 -23.79 -8.03
CA ILE A 6 -10.12 -23.62 -7.39
C ILE A 6 -8.97 -23.51 -8.39
N LYS A 7 -9.21 -23.66 -9.71
CA LYS A 7 -8.21 -23.38 -10.75
C LYS A 7 -8.19 -21.90 -11.15
N ASN A 8 -9.20 -21.12 -10.76
CA ASN A 8 -9.19 -19.68 -10.93
C ASN A 8 -8.20 -19.06 -9.92
N PRO A 9 -7.13 -18.37 -10.38
CA PRO A 9 -6.17 -17.70 -9.49
C PRO A 9 -6.81 -16.77 -8.47
N ASP A 10 -7.89 -16.09 -8.84
CA ASP A 10 -8.54 -15.10 -7.98
C ASP A 10 -9.17 -15.71 -6.72
N TYR A 11 -9.56 -16.99 -6.76
CA TYR A 11 -10.24 -17.61 -5.62
C TYR A 11 -9.31 -17.67 -4.40
N PHE A 12 -8.22 -18.43 -4.49
CA PHE A 12 -7.27 -18.54 -3.37
C PHE A 12 -6.50 -17.24 -3.12
N HIS A 13 -6.32 -16.39 -4.14
CA HIS A 13 -5.73 -15.08 -3.92
C HIS A 13 -6.57 -14.21 -2.99
N LYS A 14 -7.91 -14.19 -3.16
CA LYS A 14 -8.84 -13.50 -2.25
C LYS A 14 -8.84 -14.06 -0.83
N VAL A 15 -8.61 -15.36 -0.67
CA VAL A 15 -8.51 -16.01 0.66
C VAL A 15 -7.31 -15.47 1.46
N VAL A 16 -6.23 -15.06 0.78
CA VAL A 16 -5.07 -14.39 1.40
C VAL A 16 -5.32 -12.88 1.52
N ASP A 17 -6.18 -12.48 2.45
CA ASP A 17 -6.67 -11.09 2.56
C ASP A 17 -5.56 -10.02 2.57
N CYS A 18 -4.47 -10.27 3.29
CA CYS A 18 -3.38 -9.32 3.42
C CYS A 18 -2.63 -9.11 2.09
N GLN A 19 -2.53 -10.16 1.26
CA GLN A 19 -1.98 -10.08 -0.08
C GLN A 19 -2.98 -9.42 -1.04
N TRP A 20 -4.25 -9.81 -0.98
CA TRP A 20 -5.32 -9.24 -1.81
C TRP A 20 -5.52 -7.73 -1.57
N ALA A 21 -5.46 -7.29 -0.31
CA ALA A 21 -5.62 -5.89 0.07
C ALA A 21 -4.38 -5.04 -0.24
N CYS A 22 -3.21 -5.64 -0.47
CA CYS A 22 -2.03 -4.91 -0.90
C CYS A 22 -2.16 -4.55 -2.39
N PRO A 23 -2.12 -3.27 -2.79
CA PRO A 23 -2.23 -2.90 -4.21
C PRO A 23 -1.19 -3.54 -5.11
N ALA A 24 -0.01 -3.85 -4.57
CA ALA A 24 1.04 -4.55 -5.30
C ALA A 24 1.02 -6.07 -5.08
N HIS A 25 0.01 -6.62 -4.42
CA HIS A 25 -0.16 -8.06 -4.17
C HIS A 25 1.09 -8.74 -3.58
N THR A 26 1.75 -8.06 -2.63
CA THR A 26 2.99 -8.55 -2.00
C THR A 26 2.73 -9.89 -1.29
N PRO A 27 3.57 -10.94 -1.47
CA PRO A 27 3.36 -12.27 -0.87
C PRO A 27 3.59 -12.29 0.66
N VAL A 28 2.63 -11.75 1.41
CA VAL A 28 2.78 -11.46 2.85
C VAL A 28 3.16 -12.69 3.67
N PRO A 29 2.40 -13.80 3.64
CA PRO A 29 2.76 -14.99 4.42
C PRO A 29 4.14 -15.53 4.05
N GLU A 30 4.52 -15.41 2.78
CA GLU A 30 5.75 -16.02 2.29
C GLU A 30 7.01 -15.38 2.84
N TYR A 31 7.11 -14.05 2.82
CA TYR A 31 8.26 -13.40 3.40
C TYR A 31 8.25 -13.48 4.94
N ILE A 32 7.07 -13.53 5.58
CA ILE A 32 6.97 -13.67 7.05
C ILE A 32 7.54 -15.01 7.50
N ARG A 33 7.22 -16.11 6.81
CA ARG A 33 7.84 -17.42 7.09
C ARG A 33 9.36 -17.39 6.91
N LYS A 34 9.87 -16.64 5.93
CA LYS A 34 11.33 -16.48 5.74
C LYS A 34 11.98 -15.71 6.89
N ILE A 35 11.30 -14.70 7.43
CA ILE A 35 11.72 -13.99 8.65
C ILE A 35 11.75 -14.96 9.84
N ALA A 36 10.70 -15.76 10.03
CA ALA A 36 10.66 -16.77 11.10
C ALA A 36 11.81 -17.79 10.98
N ALA A 37 12.24 -18.10 9.76
CA ALA A 37 13.38 -18.98 9.49
C ALA A 37 14.76 -18.27 9.55
N GLY A 38 14.83 -16.98 9.90
CA GLY A 38 16.07 -16.19 9.91
C GLY A 38 16.66 -15.92 8.52
N ARG A 39 15.89 -16.14 7.44
CA ARG A 39 16.31 -15.96 6.04
C ARG A 39 15.92 -14.57 5.53
N PHE A 40 16.53 -13.53 6.10
CA PHE A 40 16.15 -12.13 5.85
C PHE A 40 16.40 -11.67 4.41
N ASP A 41 17.50 -12.10 3.77
CA ASP A 41 17.80 -11.73 2.38
C ASP A 41 16.72 -12.24 1.41
N GLU A 42 16.24 -13.46 1.60
CA GLU A 42 15.13 -14.01 0.82
C GLU A 42 13.80 -13.32 1.13
N ALA A 43 13.52 -13.04 2.40
CA ALA A 43 12.33 -12.29 2.79
C ALA A 43 12.31 -10.91 2.11
N TYR A 44 13.46 -10.24 2.04
CA TYR A 44 13.60 -8.97 1.34
C TYR A 44 13.34 -9.12 -0.15
N MET A 45 13.95 -10.12 -0.81
CA MET A 45 13.77 -10.33 -2.25
C MET A 45 12.34 -10.72 -2.65
N ILE A 46 11.64 -11.48 -1.81
CA ILE A 46 10.21 -11.78 -2.01
C ILE A 46 9.38 -10.49 -1.97
N ASN A 47 9.66 -9.60 -1.00
CA ASN A 47 9.00 -8.29 -0.95
C ASN A 47 9.36 -7.45 -2.18
N TRP A 48 10.65 -7.33 -2.50
CA TRP A 48 11.17 -6.47 -3.56
C TRP A 48 10.59 -6.82 -4.93
N LYS A 49 10.24 -8.10 -5.15
CA LYS A 49 9.63 -8.53 -6.41
C LYS A 49 8.38 -7.72 -6.79
N SER A 50 7.52 -7.42 -5.82
CA SER A 50 6.25 -6.71 -6.05
C SER A 50 6.19 -5.34 -5.39
N ASN A 51 6.88 -5.14 -4.27
CA ASN A 51 6.80 -3.91 -3.49
C ASN A 51 7.79 -2.83 -3.98
N VAL A 52 8.90 -3.26 -4.61
CA VAL A 52 10.02 -2.45 -5.10
C VAL A 52 10.80 -1.68 -4.02
N PHE A 53 10.16 -1.27 -2.92
CA PHE A 53 10.75 -0.51 -1.82
C PHE A 53 10.47 -1.12 -0.43
N PRO A 54 10.88 -2.37 -0.13
CA PRO A 54 10.56 -3.01 1.15
C PRO A 54 10.99 -2.21 2.39
N GLY A 55 12.15 -1.58 2.37
CA GLY A 55 12.72 -0.78 3.46
C GLY A 55 11.98 0.53 3.68
N ILE A 56 11.65 1.25 2.61
CA ILE A 56 10.83 2.48 2.67
C ILE A 56 9.41 2.13 3.15
N LEU A 57 8.75 1.17 2.50
CA LEU A 57 7.37 0.78 2.83
C LEU A 57 7.27 -0.02 4.14
N GLY A 58 8.37 -0.53 4.69
CA GLY A 58 8.39 -1.06 6.07
C GLY A 58 8.30 0.04 7.14
N ARG A 59 8.55 1.30 6.75
CA ARG A 59 8.51 2.48 7.61
C ARG A 59 7.26 3.32 7.40
N THR A 60 6.93 3.59 6.13
CA THR A 60 5.95 4.63 5.76
C THR A 60 4.66 4.12 5.13
N CYS A 61 4.47 2.81 4.99
CA CYS A 61 3.29 2.26 4.34
C CYS A 61 2.00 2.54 5.14
N ASP A 62 0.93 2.81 4.41
CA ASP A 62 -0.44 2.92 4.93
C ASP A 62 -1.07 1.56 5.33
N ARG A 63 -0.29 0.48 5.29
CA ARG A 63 -0.62 -0.85 5.80
C ARG A 63 -2.03 -1.37 5.43
N PRO A 64 -2.49 -1.28 4.17
CA PRO A 64 -3.83 -1.79 3.80
C PRO A 64 -3.99 -3.30 4.11
N CYS A 65 -2.88 -4.03 4.16
CA CYS A 65 -2.82 -5.44 4.53
C CYS A 65 -3.10 -5.75 6.01
N GLU A 66 -2.87 -4.82 6.93
CA GLU A 66 -3.06 -5.06 8.38
C GLU A 66 -4.54 -5.04 8.77
N PRO A 67 -5.36 -4.03 8.41
CA PRO A 67 -6.81 -4.07 8.66
C PRO A 67 -7.52 -5.25 7.98
N ALA A 68 -7.02 -5.69 6.82
CA ALA A 68 -7.57 -6.84 6.11
C ALA A 68 -7.15 -8.19 6.71
N CYS A 69 -6.12 -8.22 7.57
CA CYS A 69 -5.55 -9.46 8.07
C CYS A 69 -6.61 -10.33 8.77
N ARG A 70 -6.80 -11.54 8.24
CA ARG A 70 -7.68 -12.59 8.79
C ARG A 70 -7.60 -12.76 10.29
N ARG A 71 -6.39 -12.65 10.87
CA ARG A 71 -6.17 -12.81 12.31
C ARG A 71 -7.09 -11.91 13.14
N GLY A 72 -7.26 -10.65 12.71
CA GLY A 72 -8.16 -9.72 13.40
C GLY A 72 -9.61 -10.20 13.45
N ARG A 73 -10.08 -10.88 12.40
CA ARG A 73 -11.45 -11.42 12.31
C ARG A 73 -11.63 -12.69 13.14
N VAL A 74 -10.72 -13.66 13.01
CA VAL A 74 -10.84 -14.96 13.71
C VAL A 74 -10.68 -14.83 15.22
N GLU A 75 -9.96 -13.80 15.69
CA GLU A 75 -9.78 -13.54 17.12
C GLU A 75 -10.85 -12.61 17.70
N ALA A 76 -11.69 -11.98 16.87
CA ALA A 76 -12.70 -11.01 17.33
C ALA A 76 -13.72 -11.62 18.31
N SER A 77 -14.01 -12.91 18.20
CA SER A 77 -14.91 -13.61 19.12
C SER A 77 -14.25 -13.98 20.46
N ASN A 78 -12.91 -13.96 20.52
CA ASN A 78 -12.14 -14.45 21.66
C ASN A 78 -11.39 -13.34 22.42
N LEU A 79 -11.19 -12.17 21.80
CA LEU A 79 -10.46 -11.04 22.36
C LEU A 79 -11.28 -9.75 22.26
N GLU A 80 -11.20 -8.92 23.31
CA GLU A 80 -11.86 -7.60 23.35
C GLU A 80 -11.29 -6.63 22.30
N ARG A 81 -10.00 -6.78 21.97
CA ARG A 81 -9.29 -5.98 20.96
C ARG A 81 -8.38 -6.90 20.14
N PRO A 82 -8.89 -7.51 19.05
CA PRO A 82 -8.07 -8.34 18.19
C PRO A 82 -7.09 -7.46 17.40
N GLU A 83 -5.86 -7.93 17.26
CA GLU A 83 -4.80 -7.18 16.58
C GLU A 83 -4.21 -7.98 15.42
N PRO A 84 -4.06 -7.35 14.23
CA PRO A 84 -3.47 -8.03 13.09
C PRO A 84 -1.98 -8.30 13.33
N VAL A 85 -1.41 -9.15 12.48
CA VAL A 85 0.05 -9.29 12.40
C VAL A 85 0.65 -7.94 12.02
N ALA A 86 1.80 -7.57 12.59
CA ALA A 86 2.55 -6.36 12.28
C ALA A 86 3.31 -6.49 10.94
N ILE A 87 2.56 -6.72 9.86
CA ILE A 87 3.03 -7.00 8.51
C ILE A 87 4.00 -5.92 8.01
N CYS A 88 3.69 -4.64 8.26
CA CYS A 88 4.53 -3.51 7.85
C CYS A 88 5.89 -3.53 8.58
N ARG A 89 5.88 -3.86 9.88
CA ARG A 89 7.11 -3.90 10.68
C ARG A 89 7.94 -5.15 10.42
N LEU A 90 7.31 -6.28 10.11
CA LEU A 90 8.02 -7.46 9.61
C LEU A 90 8.65 -7.21 8.24
N LYS A 91 8.01 -6.43 7.37
CA LYS A 91 8.65 -5.97 6.12
C LYS A 91 9.91 -5.15 6.40
N ARG A 92 9.86 -4.23 7.38
CA ARG A 92 11.04 -3.51 7.85
C ARG A 92 12.12 -4.44 8.40
N VAL A 93 11.77 -5.46 9.18
CA VAL A 93 12.73 -6.47 9.67
C VAL A 93 13.51 -7.09 8.52
N ALA A 94 12.84 -7.49 7.43
CA ALA A 94 13.52 -8.04 6.27
C ALA A 94 14.53 -7.05 5.65
N ALA A 95 14.20 -5.76 5.64
CA ALA A 95 15.10 -4.72 5.11
C ALA A 95 16.25 -4.36 6.07
N ASP A 96 16.01 -4.34 7.38
CA ASP A 96 16.98 -3.93 8.39
C ASP A 96 17.97 -5.06 8.74
N MET A 97 17.54 -6.32 8.65
CA MET A 97 18.35 -7.51 9.01
C MET A 97 18.97 -8.24 7.82
N LYS A 98 18.77 -7.76 6.58
CA LYS A 98 19.42 -8.34 5.41
C LYS A 98 20.94 -8.21 5.53
N SER A 99 21.67 -9.24 5.11
CA SER A 99 23.14 -9.25 5.07
C SER A 99 23.67 -8.64 3.76
N GLY A 100 22.85 -8.67 2.71
CA GLY A 100 23.14 -8.08 1.41
C GLY A 100 22.40 -8.78 0.28
N VAL A 101 21.75 -8.02 -0.59
CA VAL A 101 20.84 -8.56 -1.62
C VAL A 101 21.27 -8.25 -3.06
N LYS A 102 22.31 -7.42 -3.26
CA LYS A 102 22.77 -6.99 -4.58
C LYS A 102 23.08 -8.15 -5.53
N SER A 103 23.64 -9.25 -5.02
CA SER A 103 23.95 -10.45 -5.82
C SER A 103 22.71 -11.23 -6.28
N MET A 104 21.58 -11.05 -5.59
CA MET A 104 20.28 -11.69 -5.88
C MET A 104 19.40 -10.82 -6.79
N MET A 105 19.75 -9.53 -6.95
CA MET A 105 18.98 -8.61 -7.77
C MET A 105 19.16 -8.87 -9.26
N PRO A 106 18.18 -8.45 -10.10
CA PRO A 106 18.35 -8.45 -11.53
C PRO A 106 19.60 -7.69 -11.92
N LYS A 107 20.33 -8.21 -12.91
CA LYS A 107 21.52 -7.54 -13.44
C LYS A 107 21.10 -6.57 -14.53
N ARG A 108 21.89 -5.51 -14.69
CA ARG A 108 21.84 -4.64 -15.86
C ARG A 108 21.83 -5.49 -17.16
N PRO A 109 20.97 -5.18 -18.14
CA PRO A 109 20.96 -5.90 -19.40
C PRO A 109 22.32 -5.79 -20.11
N SER A 110 22.77 -6.89 -20.72
CA SER A 110 23.98 -6.90 -21.54
C SER A 110 23.78 -6.31 -22.94
N HIS A 111 22.53 -6.28 -23.42
CA HIS A 111 22.13 -5.74 -24.72
C HIS A 111 20.89 -4.87 -24.56
N TYR A 112 20.87 -3.75 -25.29
CA TYR A 112 19.71 -2.89 -25.40
C TYR A 112 18.90 -3.25 -26.65
N ASN A 113 17.57 -3.16 -26.56
CA ASN A 113 16.64 -3.50 -27.64
C ASN A 113 16.41 -2.33 -28.64
N GLY A 114 17.12 -1.21 -28.45
CA GLY A 114 17.08 -0.04 -29.33
C GLY A 114 15.87 0.88 -29.12
N LYS A 115 15.03 0.61 -28.11
CA LYS A 115 13.85 1.41 -27.75
C LYS A 115 14.14 2.27 -26.53
N ARG A 116 13.77 3.55 -26.61
CA ARG A 116 14.05 4.57 -25.58
C ARG A 116 12.77 5.02 -24.89
N ILE A 117 12.82 5.10 -23.57
CA ILE A 117 11.67 5.47 -22.72
C ILE A 117 12.07 6.64 -21.83
N ALA A 118 11.23 7.69 -21.83
CA ALA A 118 11.37 8.81 -20.91
C ALA A 118 10.37 8.67 -19.76
N CYS A 119 10.85 8.70 -18.52
CA CYS A 119 10.00 8.81 -17.32
C CYS A 119 10.15 10.22 -16.75
N ILE A 120 9.07 10.98 -16.66
CA ILE A 120 9.05 12.35 -16.13
C ILE A 120 8.61 12.30 -14.66
N GLY A 121 9.47 12.78 -13.77
CA GLY A 121 9.40 12.63 -12.31
C GLY A 121 10.13 11.36 -11.84
N ALA A 122 10.94 11.47 -10.79
CA ALA A 122 11.72 10.40 -10.18
C ALA A 122 11.07 9.84 -8.90
N GLY A 123 9.73 9.85 -8.84
CA GLY A 123 8.97 9.27 -7.75
C GLY A 123 8.80 7.74 -7.84
N PRO A 124 8.13 7.12 -6.85
CA PRO A 124 7.95 5.66 -6.78
C PRO A 124 7.36 5.02 -8.04
N SER A 125 6.45 5.71 -8.73
CA SER A 125 5.80 5.16 -9.94
C SER A 125 6.78 5.05 -11.11
N SER A 126 7.51 6.12 -11.43
CA SER A 126 8.53 6.11 -12.48
C SER A 126 9.69 5.17 -12.20
N LEU A 127 10.11 5.09 -10.93
CA LEU A 127 11.13 4.15 -10.50
C LEU A 127 10.66 2.70 -10.65
N THR A 128 9.39 2.41 -10.39
CA THR A 128 8.80 1.08 -10.63
C THR A 128 8.75 0.75 -12.12
N VAL A 129 8.31 1.70 -12.97
CA VAL A 129 8.35 1.55 -14.44
C VAL A 129 9.77 1.26 -14.92
N ALA A 130 10.75 2.01 -14.44
CA ALA A 130 12.14 1.81 -14.80
C ALA A 130 12.68 0.45 -14.33
N ARG A 131 12.33 0.04 -13.11
CA ARG A 131 12.69 -1.28 -12.55
C ARG A 131 12.17 -2.43 -13.40
N ASP A 132 10.95 -2.33 -13.93
CA ASP A 132 10.33 -3.39 -14.72
C ASP A 132 10.77 -3.41 -16.18
N LEU A 133 11.08 -2.24 -16.76
CA LEU A 133 11.44 -2.14 -18.18
C LEU A 133 12.94 -2.23 -18.45
N ALA A 134 13.80 -1.72 -17.55
CA ALA A 134 15.25 -1.78 -17.77
C ALA A 134 15.78 -3.23 -17.96
N PRO A 135 15.33 -4.25 -17.20
CA PRO A 135 15.78 -5.64 -17.40
C PRO A 135 15.43 -6.22 -18.77
N LEU A 136 14.43 -5.68 -19.48
CA LEU A 136 14.03 -6.07 -20.83
C LEU A 136 14.92 -5.44 -21.92
N GLY A 137 15.95 -4.68 -21.54
CA GLY A 137 16.86 -4.02 -22.48
C GLY A 137 16.36 -2.69 -23.01
N TYR A 138 15.29 -2.11 -22.45
CA TYR A 138 14.88 -0.74 -22.79
C TYR A 138 15.88 0.28 -22.24
N GLU A 139 16.14 1.33 -23.01
CA GLU A 139 16.91 2.49 -22.54
C GLU A 139 15.99 3.46 -21.79
N VAL A 140 15.95 3.33 -20.46
CA VAL A 140 15.09 4.17 -19.62
C VAL A 140 15.87 5.37 -19.08
N THR A 141 15.34 6.57 -19.32
CA THR A 141 15.83 7.83 -18.74
C THR A 141 14.77 8.46 -17.86
N ILE A 142 15.10 8.72 -16.59
CA ILE A 142 14.25 9.42 -15.63
C ILE A 142 14.69 10.89 -15.58
N PHE A 143 13.75 11.79 -15.82
CA PHE A 143 13.94 13.24 -15.71
C PHE A 143 13.28 13.76 -14.44
N ASP A 144 14.02 14.48 -13.60
CA ASP A 144 13.44 15.16 -12.44
C ASP A 144 14.08 16.54 -12.25
N ARG A 145 13.33 17.50 -11.70
CA ARG A 145 13.85 18.83 -11.36
C ARG A 145 14.84 18.77 -10.19
N ASP A 146 14.63 17.83 -9.29
CA ASP A 146 15.40 17.67 -8.07
C ASP A 146 16.73 16.97 -8.36
N HIS A 147 17.76 17.27 -7.57
CA HIS A 147 19.10 16.72 -7.77
C HIS A 147 19.25 15.25 -7.32
N ARG A 148 18.22 14.69 -6.65
CA ARG A 148 18.18 13.31 -6.21
C ARG A 148 16.86 12.65 -6.58
N PRO A 149 16.88 11.37 -7.00
CA PRO A 149 15.67 10.61 -7.25
C PRO A 149 15.00 10.17 -5.93
N GLY A 150 13.72 9.81 -6.03
CA GLY A 150 12.83 9.44 -4.92
C GLY A 150 11.53 10.25 -4.92
N GLY A 151 11.51 11.43 -5.55
CA GLY A 151 10.34 12.31 -5.56
C GLY A 151 9.90 12.64 -4.13
N MET A 152 8.61 12.53 -3.83
CA MET A 152 8.06 12.90 -2.51
C MET A 152 8.57 12.03 -1.35
N ILE A 153 9.00 10.78 -1.59
CA ILE A 153 9.57 9.95 -0.51
C ILE A 153 10.88 10.55 0.01
N TRP A 154 11.62 11.24 -0.87
CA TRP A 154 12.86 11.91 -0.55
C TRP A 154 12.62 13.36 -0.11
N SER A 155 11.76 14.09 -0.82
CA SER A 155 11.61 15.53 -0.60
C SER A 155 10.61 15.90 0.50
N GLN A 156 9.72 15.02 0.95
CA GLN A 156 8.62 15.42 1.85
C GLN A 156 8.44 14.54 3.08
N ILE A 157 8.84 13.26 3.04
CA ILE A 157 8.74 12.40 4.22
C ILE A 157 9.81 12.81 5.24
N PRO A 158 9.44 13.07 6.50
CA PRO A 158 10.41 13.47 7.51
C PRO A 158 11.47 12.40 7.79
N ARG A 159 12.71 12.84 8.06
CA ARG A 159 13.87 11.97 8.28
C ARG A 159 13.73 11.06 9.50
N PHE A 160 13.06 11.52 10.55
CA PHE A 160 12.74 10.71 11.73
C PHE A 160 11.78 9.54 11.45
N ARG A 161 11.14 9.50 10.27
CA ARG A 161 10.34 8.36 9.79
C ARG A 161 11.06 7.54 8.73
N LEU A 162 11.79 8.22 7.85
CA LEU A 162 12.46 7.61 6.71
C LEU A 162 13.89 8.16 6.55
N PRO A 163 14.89 7.39 7.02
CA PRO A 163 16.29 7.75 6.87
C PRO A 163 16.72 7.82 5.40
N MET A 164 17.68 8.71 5.12
CA MET A 164 18.20 8.93 3.77
C MET A 164 18.88 7.69 3.20
N GLU A 165 19.57 6.94 4.04
CA GLU A 165 20.34 5.76 3.66
C GLU A 165 19.44 4.66 3.09
N VAL A 166 18.21 4.54 3.62
CA VAL A 166 17.21 3.58 3.13
C VAL A 166 16.71 4.00 1.75
N ILE A 167 16.51 5.30 1.52
CA ILE A 167 16.09 5.82 0.22
C ILE A 167 17.20 5.63 -0.82
N ASP A 168 18.42 6.07 -0.49
CA ASP A 168 19.58 6.00 -1.38
C ASP A 168 19.88 4.53 -1.75
N GLU A 169 19.74 3.60 -0.80
CA GLU A 169 19.91 2.17 -1.05
C GLU A 169 18.87 1.62 -2.04
N GLU A 170 17.57 1.79 -1.76
CA GLU A 170 16.52 1.14 -2.56
C GLU A 170 16.30 1.79 -3.92
N VAL A 171 16.47 3.12 -4.01
CA VAL A 171 16.51 3.82 -5.29
C VAL A 171 17.77 3.42 -6.06
N GLY A 172 18.90 3.29 -5.38
CA GLY A 172 20.16 2.82 -5.96
C GLY A 172 20.04 1.46 -6.63
N TYR A 173 19.31 0.51 -6.03
CA TYR A 173 19.04 -0.80 -6.63
C TYR A 173 18.36 -0.72 -8.00
N ILE A 174 17.51 0.28 -8.22
CA ILE A 174 16.82 0.49 -9.50
C ILE A 174 17.76 1.16 -10.50
N LEU A 175 18.53 2.16 -10.07
CA LEU A 175 19.50 2.84 -10.92
C LEU A 175 20.62 1.90 -11.39
N ASP A 176 21.05 0.99 -10.52
CA ASP A 176 22.07 -0.04 -10.81
C ASP A 176 21.64 -0.99 -11.97
N LEU A 177 20.36 -1.01 -12.37
CA LEU A 177 19.86 -1.71 -13.56
C LEU A 177 20.24 -1.01 -14.88
N GLY A 178 20.99 0.09 -14.84
CA GLY A 178 21.40 0.86 -16.01
C GLY A 178 20.40 1.95 -16.40
N VAL A 179 19.52 2.34 -15.47
CA VAL A 179 18.57 3.46 -15.64
C VAL A 179 19.35 4.78 -15.56
N ARG A 180 19.15 5.66 -16.54
CA ARG A 180 19.77 6.99 -16.54
C ARG A 180 18.91 7.95 -15.72
N PHE A 181 19.52 8.66 -14.78
CA PHE A 181 18.89 9.78 -14.09
C PHE A 181 19.45 11.10 -14.65
N GLU A 182 18.56 12.02 -15.01
CA GLU A 182 18.92 13.34 -15.50
C GLU A 182 18.17 14.41 -14.68
N GLN A 183 18.93 15.24 -13.99
CA GLN A 183 18.37 16.41 -13.31
C GLN A 183 17.97 17.46 -14.35
N ARG A 184 16.71 17.44 -14.77
CA ARG A 184 16.11 18.35 -15.75
C ARG A 184 14.66 18.64 -15.36
N HIS A 185 14.36 19.92 -15.18
CA HIS A 185 12.97 20.36 -15.08
C HIS A 185 12.34 20.35 -16.48
N VAL A 186 11.32 19.52 -16.67
CA VAL A 186 10.57 19.47 -17.93
C VAL A 186 9.52 20.58 -17.92
N GLU A 187 9.64 21.50 -18.86
CA GLU A 187 8.77 22.69 -18.98
C GLU A 187 7.76 22.60 -20.14
N SER A 188 7.89 21.61 -21.03
CA SER A 188 7.05 21.46 -22.22
C SER A 188 6.89 19.98 -22.61
N MET A 189 5.65 19.51 -22.77
CA MET A 189 5.36 18.18 -23.32
C MET A 189 5.73 18.12 -24.80
N LYS A 190 5.49 19.18 -25.57
CA LYS A 190 5.89 19.25 -26.98
C LYS A 190 7.39 19.08 -27.18
N ALA A 191 8.21 19.74 -26.37
CA ALA A 191 9.66 19.58 -26.40
C ALA A 191 10.08 18.12 -26.12
N MET A 192 9.42 17.47 -25.15
CA MET A 192 9.66 16.04 -24.87
C MET A 192 9.30 15.13 -26.06
N LEU A 193 8.21 15.45 -26.78
CA LEU A 193 7.80 14.71 -27.98
C LEU A 193 8.81 14.88 -29.13
N GLU A 194 9.44 16.05 -29.23
CA GLU A 194 10.49 16.34 -30.24
C GLU A 194 11.79 15.56 -29.99
N GLU A 195 12.07 15.12 -28.76
CA GLU A 195 13.22 14.26 -28.43
C GLU A 195 13.07 12.81 -28.95
N ARG A 196 11.88 12.45 -29.48
CA ARG A 196 11.57 11.17 -30.15
C ARG A 196 11.87 9.94 -29.28
N PHE A 197 11.43 9.96 -28.03
CA PHE A 197 11.32 8.74 -27.23
C PHE A 197 10.22 7.84 -27.82
N ASP A 198 10.41 6.52 -27.75
CA ASP A 198 9.41 5.58 -28.23
C ASP A 198 8.20 5.51 -27.29
N ALA A 199 8.39 5.80 -26.00
CA ALA A 199 7.32 6.00 -25.03
C ALA A 199 7.71 7.05 -23.96
N ILE A 200 6.72 7.77 -23.46
CA ILE A 200 6.84 8.75 -22.37
C ILE A 200 5.90 8.34 -21.25
N PHE A 201 6.43 8.25 -20.03
CA PHE A 201 5.67 7.99 -18.82
C PHE A 201 5.69 9.22 -17.91
N VAL A 202 4.53 9.70 -17.49
CA VAL A 202 4.37 10.85 -16.60
C VAL A 202 4.05 10.37 -15.19
N GLY A 203 5.05 10.45 -14.31
CA GLY A 203 4.99 10.08 -12.89
C GLY A 203 5.30 11.25 -11.96
N THR A 204 4.89 12.47 -12.33
CA THR A 204 5.21 13.73 -11.60
C THR A 204 4.45 13.92 -10.29
N GLY A 205 3.54 13.01 -9.95
CA GLY A 205 2.70 13.07 -8.76
C GLY A 205 1.67 14.21 -8.77
N ALA A 206 1.24 14.63 -7.58
CA ALA A 206 0.33 15.76 -7.35
C ALA A 206 1.06 16.91 -6.62
N PRO A 207 1.90 17.70 -7.32
CA PRO A 207 2.88 18.57 -6.67
C PRO A 207 2.28 19.82 -6.01
N LYS A 208 1.03 20.17 -6.27
CA LYS A 208 0.42 21.41 -5.79
C LYS A 208 -0.33 21.16 -4.49
N GLY A 209 0.09 21.77 -3.39
CA GLY A 209 -0.70 21.76 -2.16
C GLY A 209 -1.93 22.67 -2.27
N ARG A 210 -3.05 22.27 -1.67
CA ARG A 210 -4.24 23.12 -1.57
C ARG A 210 -4.01 24.24 -0.56
N ASP A 211 -4.42 25.44 -0.94
CA ASP A 211 -4.44 26.62 -0.08
C ASP A 211 -5.87 26.93 0.39
N LEU A 212 -6.01 27.86 1.33
CA LEU A 212 -7.28 28.36 1.83
C LEU A 212 -7.38 29.87 1.60
N ASP A 213 -8.39 30.30 0.85
CA ASP A 213 -8.72 31.70 0.67
C ASP A 213 -9.71 32.14 1.76
N LEU A 214 -9.19 32.64 2.87
CA LEU A 214 -9.94 33.11 4.03
C LEU A 214 -9.45 34.51 4.44
N PRO A 215 -10.29 35.32 5.10
CA PRO A 215 -9.87 36.62 5.63
C PRO A 215 -8.56 36.54 6.43
N GLY A 216 -7.64 37.47 6.18
CA GLY A 216 -6.32 37.54 6.82
C GLY A 216 -5.22 36.66 6.20
N ARG A 217 -5.56 35.79 5.22
CA ARG A 217 -4.59 34.88 4.58
C ARG A 217 -3.43 35.63 3.91
N SER A 218 -3.71 36.76 3.27
CA SER A 218 -2.73 37.53 2.51
C SER A 218 -1.86 38.40 3.43
N GLU A 219 -2.51 39.05 4.39
CA GLU A 219 -1.93 39.98 5.35
C GLU A 219 -0.94 39.29 6.30
N ALA A 220 -1.22 38.04 6.69
CA ALA A 220 -0.37 37.24 7.57
C ALA A 220 0.43 36.14 6.84
N SER A 221 0.62 36.28 5.53
CA SER A 221 1.23 35.26 4.66
C SER A 221 2.63 34.79 5.09
N ALA A 222 3.39 35.61 5.82
CA ALA A 222 4.72 35.25 6.32
C ALA A 222 4.71 34.05 7.30
N ASN A 223 3.59 33.82 7.99
CA ASN A 223 3.42 32.77 9.00
C ASN A 223 2.39 31.70 8.61
N ILE A 224 1.93 31.71 7.36
CA ILE A 224 0.95 30.76 6.84
C ILE A 224 1.61 29.96 5.73
N HIS A 225 1.81 28.67 5.95
CA HIS A 225 2.57 27.79 5.06
C HIS A 225 1.69 26.69 4.51
N VAL A 226 1.83 26.39 3.22
CA VAL A 226 1.26 25.17 2.64
C VAL A 226 2.10 23.99 3.11
N GLY A 227 1.48 23.06 3.85
CA GLY A 227 2.17 22.02 4.62
C GLY A 227 3.13 21.17 3.80
N ILE A 228 2.76 20.83 2.56
CA ILE A 228 3.61 20.01 1.70
C ILE A 228 4.89 20.73 1.26
N GLN A 229 4.79 22.04 0.98
CA GLN A 229 5.93 22.88 0.63
C GLN A 229 6.79 23.17 1.85
N TRP A 230 6.16 23.33 3.01
CA TRP A 230 6.84 23.52 4.29
C TRP A 230 7.66 22.28 4.68
N LEU A 231 7.10 21.07 4.58
CA LEU A 231 7.84 19.81 4.81
C LEU A 231 9.03 19.65 3.86
N ALA A 232 8.86 20.04 2.60
CA ALA A 232 9.98 20.07 1.65
C ALA A 232 11.06 21.07 2.08
N SER A 233 10.66 22.29 2.47
CA SER A 233 11.58 23.32 2.96
C SER A 233 12.38 22.84 4.18
N VAL A 234 11.76 22.10 5.11
CA VAL A 234 12.45 21.47 6.24
C VAL A 234 13.41 20.38 5.77
N SER A 235 12.96 19.49 4.87
CA SER A 235 13.77 18.39 4.35
C SER A 235 15.02 18.85 3.59
N PHE A 236 14.96 20.04 2.99
CA PHE A 236 16.08 20.71 2.31
C PHE A 236 16.95 21.58 3.23
N GLY A 237 16.61 21.69 4.52
CA GLY A 237 17.34 22.55 5.47
C GLY A 237 17.13 24.04 5.25
N HIS A 238 16.10 24.45 4.50
CA HIS A 238 15.72 25.86 4.35
C HIS A 238 14.93 26.39 5.55
N ARG A 239 14.42 25.49 6.40
CA ARG A 239 13.69 25.81 7.63
C ARG A 239 14.16 24.93 8.78
N GLU A 240 14.64 25.59 9.83
CA GLU A 240 15.18 24.94 11.04
C GLU A 240 14.39 25.29 12.30
N GLN A 241 13.41 26.20 12.21
CA GLN A 241 12.61 26.67 13.33
C GLN A 241 11.16 26.95 12.92
N ILE A 242 10.25 26.89 13.90
CA ILE A 242 8.85 27.31 13.79
C ILE A 242 8.45 28.08 15.06
N GLY A 243 7.37 28.86 15.00
CA GLY A 243 6.82 29.55 16.16
C GLY A 243 6.37 28.58 17.27
N SER A 244 6.27 29.11 18.50
CA SER A 244 5.96 28.30 19.68
C SER A 244 4.54 27.71 19.64
N ARG A 245 3.56 28.43 19.09
CA ARG A 245 2.17 27.96 18.97
C ARG A 245 1.83 27.69 17.51
N VAL A 246 1.55 26.44 17.15
CA VAL A 246 1.35 26.02 15.76
C VAL A 246 -0.01 25.37 15.58
N ILE A 247 -0.75 25.83 14.58
CA ILE A 247 -1.99 25.16 14.13
C ILE A 247 -1.71 24.42 12.83
N VAL A 248 -2.01 23.13 12.80
CA VAL A 248 -1.96 22.29 11.59
C VAL A 248 -3.38 22.00 11.13
N LEU A 249 -3.73 22.42 9.92
CA LEU A 249 -5.05 22.22 9.35
C LEU A 249 -5.08 20.97 8.48
N GLY A 250 -5.93 20.01 8.82
CA GLY A 250 -6.13 18.81 8.01
C GLY A 250 -6.04 17.52 8.82
N GLY A 251 -6.52 16.43 8.21
CA GLY A 251 -6.60 15.12 8.86
C GLY A 251 -6.04 13.98 8.01
N GLY A 252 -5.08 14.25 7.14
CA GLY A 252 -4.35 13.24 6.35
C GLY A 252 -2.92 13.04 6.86
N ASN A 253 -2.17 12.10 6.28
CA ASN A 253 -0.79 11.79 6.69
C ASN A 253 0.13 13.03 6.65
N THR A 254 0.00 13.90 5.63
CA THR A 254 0.75 15.17 5.57
C THR A 254 0.54 16.05 6.80
N ALA A 255 -0.68 16.06 7.38
CA ALA A 255 -0.94 16.83 8.59
C ALA A 255 -0.23 16.22 9.81
N MET A 256 -0.17 14.89 9.89
CA MET A 256 0.55 14.18 10.95
C MET A 256 2.06 14.42 10.85
N ASP A 257 2.62 14.38 9.63
CA ASP A 257 4.03 14.72 9.41
C ASP A 257 4.31 16.19 9.74
N CYS A 258 3.43 17.11 9.36
CA CYS A 258 3.56 18.54 9.67
C CYS A 258 3.60 18.78 11.19
N CYS A 259 2.67 18.21 11.96
CA CYS A 259 2.58 18.48 13.39
C CYS A 259 3.76 17.88 14.18
N ARG A 260 4.17 16.65 13.85
CA ARG A 260 5.32 15.99 14.47
C ARG A 260 6.64 16.67 14.11
N THR A 261 6.77 17.15 12.88
CA THR A 261 7.93 17.97 12.47
C THR A 261 7.93 19.31 13.18
N ALA A 262 6.78 19.97 13.32
CA ALA A 262 6.68 21.24 14.05
C ALA A 262 7.13 21.12 15.51
N ARG A 263 6.77 20.02 16.20
CA ARG A 263 7.25 19.73 17.56
C ARG A 263 8.77 19.64 17.65
N ARG A 264 9.42 19.08 16.63
CA ARG A 264 10.89 18.93 16.56
C ARG A 264 11.63 20.21 16.19
N LEU A 265 10.95 21.17 15.55
CA LEU A 265 11.51 22.48 15.17
C LEU A 265 11.25 23.58 16.21
N GLY A 266 10.87 23.22 17.43
CA GLY A 266 10.67 24.15 18.54
C GLY A 266 9.22 24.56 18.82
N GLY A 267 8.23 23.98 18.12
CA GLY A 267 6.82 24.18 18.44
C GLY A 267 6.48 23.58 19.82
N GLU A 268 6.10 24.41 20.78
CA GLU A 268 5.76 24.00 22.16
C GLU A 268 4.28 23.59 22.29
N ASP A 269 3.40 24.33 21.63
CA ASP A 269 1.95 24.14 21.63
C ASP A 269 1.46 23.91 20.20
N VAL A 270 1.55 22.65 19.76
CA VAL A 270 1.15 22.24 18.40
C VAL A 270 -0.21 21.56 18.46
N LYS A 271 -1.17 22.00 17.65
CA LYS A 271 -2.51 21.40 17.57
C LYS A 271 -2.85 21.02 16.15
N VAL A 272 -3.45 19.85 15.96
CA VAL A 272 -4.09 19.49 14.70
C VAL A 272 -5.56 19.88 14.78
N ILE A 273 -6.07 20.60 13.79
CA ILE A 273 -7.47 20.99 13.72
C ILE A 273 -8.07 20.45 12.43
N VAL A 274 -9.17 19.71 12.56
CA VAL A 274 -9.82 19.00 11.45
C VAL A 274 -11.34 19.18 11.47
N ARG A 275 -11.92 19.24 10.26
CA ARG A 275 -13.37 19.40 10.06
C ARG A 275 -14.19 18.12 10.22
N SER A 276 -13.55 16.96 10.17
CA SER A 276 -14.20 15.63 10.30
C SER A 276 -14.12 15.13 11.74
N GLY A 277 -14.84 14.05 12.04
CA GLY A 277 -14.61 13.30 13.28
C GLY A 277 -13.25 12.61 13.29
N PHE A 278 -12.80 12.21 14.47
CA PHE A 278 -11.50 11.54 14.69
C PHE A 278 -11.38 10.22 13.91
N GLU A 279 -12.44 9.41 13.93
CA GLU A 279 -12.48 8.12 13.23
C GLU A 279 -12.57 8.28 11.70
N GLU A 280 -13.07 9.43 11.24
CA GLU A 280 -13.26 9.73 9.82
C GLU A 280 -12.04 10.41 9.18
N MET A 281 -10.99 10.65 9.96
CA MET A 281 -9.73 11.20 9.46
C MET A 281 -9.15 10.28 8.39
N LYS A 282 -8.56 10.87 7.34
CA LYS A 282 -7.85 10.12 6.29
C LYS A 282 -6.50 9.58 6.76
N ALA A 283 -5.92 10.22 7.78
CA ALA A 283 -4.70 9.77 8.41
C ALA A 283 -4.93 8.39 9.01
N SER A 284 -3.95 7.52 8.81
CA SER A 284 -4.03 6.18 9.33
C SER A 284 -4.06 6.14 10.87
N PRO A 285 -4.69 5.13 11.50
CA PRO A 285 -4.80 5.02 12.95
C PRO A 285 -3.46 5.17 13.69
N TRP A 286 -2.41 4.51 13.21
CA TRP A 286 -1.08 4.58 13.82
C TRP A 286 -0.44 5.96 13.72
N GLU A 287 -0.65 6.72 12.64
CA GLU A 287 -0.13 8.08 12.55
C GLU A 287 -0.82 9.03 13.53
N LYS A 288 -2.12 8.80 13.78
CA LYS A 288 -2.86 9.54 14.81
C LYS A 288 -2.34 9.21 16.21
N GLU A 289 -2.12 7.93 16.49
CA GLU A 289 -1.55 7.45 17.76
C GLU A 289 -0.15 8.04 18.01
N ASP A 290 0.71 8.06 16.99
CA ASP A 290 2.03 8.67 17.06
C ASP A 290 1.99 10.16 17.41
N ALA A 291 1.14 10.93 16.73
CA ALA A 291 0.98 12.35 17.01
C ALA A 291 0.48 12.58 18.45
N MET A 292 -0.47 11.77 18.91
CA MET A 292 -1.00 11.86 20.28
C MET A 292 0.04 11.49 21.34
N HIS A 293 0.89 10.48 21.09
CA HIS A 293 1.99 10.12 21.98
C HIS A 293 3.03 11.24 22.12
N GLU A 294 3.21 12.06 21.08
CA GLU A 294 4.08 13.25 21.13
C GLU A 294 3.42 14.48 21.77
N GLY A 295 2.23 14.31 22.36
CA GLY A 295 1.50 15.34 23.09
C GLY A 295 0.73 16.33 22.20
N ILE A 296 0.45 15.96 20.95
CA ILE A 296 -0.22 16.82 19.97
C ILE A 296 -1.73 16.57 20.02
N PRO A 297 -2.56 17.48 20.57
CA PRO A 297 -4.01 17.34 20.56
C PRO A 297 -4.58 17.45 19.13
N ILE A 298 -5.58 16.60 18.85
CA ILE A 298 -6.37 16.63 17.62
C ILE A 298 -7.78 17.16 17.96
N LEU A 299 -8.10 18.34 17.45
CA LEU A 299 -9.39 19.02 17.64
C LEU A 299 -10.27 18.78 16.43
N ASN A 300 -11.39 18.09 16.64
CA ASN A 300 -12.30 17.66 15.57
C ASN A 300 -13.49 18.60 15.43
N TYR A 301 -14.17 18.50 14.29
CA TYR A 301 -15.40 19.24 13.99
C TYR A 301 -15.24 20.77 14.05
N LEU A 302 -14.08 21.26 13.60
CA LEU A 302 -13.77 22.69 13.52
C LEU A 302 -13.45 23.05 12.07
N VAL A 303 -14.18 24.03 11.52
CA VAL A 303 -13.96 24.57 10.18
C VAL A 303 -13.33 25.95 10.30
N PRO A 304 -12.18 26.21 9.64
CA PRO A 304 -11.52 27.51 9.71
C PRO A 304 -12.37 28.61 9.06
N THR A 305 -12.45 29.77 9.71
CA THR A 305 -13.23 30.93 9.20
C THR A 305 -12.37 32.16 8.90
N ALA A 306 -11.32 32.44 9.70
CA ALA A 306 -10.42 33.57 9.46
C ALA A 306 -9.04 33.39 10.11
N PHE A 307 -8.01 33.90 9.45
CA PHE A 307 -6.69 34.15 10.02
C PHE A 307 -6.71 35.51 10.73
N VAL A 308 -6.39 35.55 12.02
CA VAL A 308 -6.42 36.77 12.82
C VAL A 308 -5.02 37.33 12.93
N HIS A 309 -4.86 38.60 12.57
CA HIS A 309 -3.57 39.27 12.57
C HIS A 309 -3.65 40.67 13.17
N GLU A 310 -2.52 41.15 13.70
CA GLU A 310 -2.32 42.53 14.13
C GLU A 310 -1.10 43.09 13.38
N ASN A 311 -1.28 44.18 12.62
CA ASN A 311 -0.21 44.80 11.83
C ASN A 311 0.57 43.82 10.93
N GLY A 312 -0.14 42.88 10.30
CA GLY A 312 0.43 41.83 9.44
C GLY A 312 1.07 40.64 10.18
N LYS A 313 1.11 40.65 11.51
CA LYS A 313 1.58 39.51 12.32
C LYS A 313 0.43 38.61 12.71
N LEU A 314 0.53 37.32 12.41
CA LEU A 314 -0.45 36.31 12.84
C LEU A 314 -0.49 36.23 14.37
N ILE A 315 -1.70 36.24 14.95
CA ILE A 315 -1.91 36.08 16.40
C ILE A 315 -2.80 34.88 16.74
N GLY A 316 -3.48 34.31 15.74
CA GLY A 316 -4.37 33.16 15.92
C GLY A 316 -5.29 32.92 14.73
N MET A 317 -6.20 31.98 14.89
CA MET A 317 -7.15 31.60 13.87
C MET A 317 -8.53 31.32 14.48
N ARG A 318 -9.60 31.69 13.76
CA ARG A 318 -10.99 31.45 14.16
C ARG A 318 -11.59 30.23 13.47
N PHE A 319 -12.46 29.55 14.19
CA PHE A 319 -13.13 28.34 13.73
C PHE A 319 -14.60 28.33 14.11
N ASP A 320 -15.42 27.82 13.21
CA ASP A 320 -16.80 27.45 13.47
C ASP A 320 -16.87 25.99 13.93
N ARG A 321 -17.63 25.73 14.99
CA ARG A 321 -17.94 24.37 15.44
C ARG A 321 -19.02 23.82 14.53
N VAL A 322 -18.76 22.67 13.91
CA VAL A 322 -19.72 22.04 13.00
C VAL A 322 -20.25 20.73 13.55
N VAL A 323 -21.41 20.30 13.08
CA VAL A 323 -21.96 18.97 13.32
C VAL A 323 -22.22 18.28 11.98
N ALA A 324 -22.00 16.98 11.93
CA ALA A 324 -22.33 16.17 10.76
C ALA A 324 -23.83 15.87 10.76
N GLN A 325 -24.52 16.32 9.71
CA GLN A 325 -25.88 15.92 9.40
C GLN A 325 -25.87 15.08 8.13
N PHE A 326 -26.72 14.06 8.07
CA PHE A 326 -26.89 13.23 6.89
C PHE A 326 -28.20 13.63 6.22
N ASP A 327 -28.17 13.87 4.91
CA ASP A 327 -29.39 14.07 4.14
C ASP A 327 -30.15 12.73 3.94
N ASP A 328 -31.38 12.80 3.42
CA ASP A 328 -32.22 11.62 3.14
C ASP A 328 -31.58 10.62 2.17
N LYS A 329 -30.48 11.00 1.49
CA LYS A 329 -29.70 10.17 0.58
C LYS A 329 -28.40 9.66 1.22
N GLY A 330 -28.22 9.84 2.53
CA GLY A 330 -27.03 9.44 3.28
C GLY A 330 -25.80 10.30 3.00
N ARG A 331 -25.92 11.43 2.29
CA ARG A 331 -24.80 12.34 2.04
C ARG A 331 -24.58 13.23 3.26
N ARG A 332 -23.34 13.22 3.74
CA ARG A 332 -22.94 14.01 4.90
C ARG A 332 -22.77 15.48 4.52
N LYS A 333 -23.40 16.36 5.29
CA LYS A 333 -23.21 17.81 5.26
C LYS A 333 -22.74 18.29 6.63
N LEU A 334 -21.69 19.09 6.65
CA LEU A 334 -21.27 19.79 7.86
C LEU A 334 -22.05 21.09 7.95
N VAL A 335 -22.74 21.30 9.06
CA VAL A 335 -23.48 22.54 9.36
C VAL A 335 -22.97 23.14 10.65
N SER A 336 -23.03 24.47 10.77
CA SER A 336 -22.67 25.15 12.02
C SER A 336 -23.51 24.62 13.18
N ALA A 337 -22.88 24.43 14.33
CA ALA A 337 -23.53 24.03 15.56
C ALA A 337 -24.33 25.17 16.21
N GLY A 338 -24.22 26.41 15.69
CA GLY A 338 -24.82 27.60 16.30
C GLY A 338 -24.10 28.07 17.57
N GLU A 339 -22.92 27.52 17.85
CA GLU A 339 -22.04 27.94 18.94
C GLU A 339 -21.22 29.18 18.52
N PRO A 340 -20.75 30.00 19.47
CA PRO A 340 -19.83 31.09 19.15
C PRO A 340 -18.55 30.58 18.47
N GLU A 341 -17.99 31.37 17.55
CA GLU A 341 -16.71 31.05 16.93
C GLU A 341 -15.62 30.87 18.00
N GLN A 342 -14.82 29.82 17.83
CA GLN A 342 -13.70 29.52 18.71
C GLN A 342 -12.43 30.17 18.17
N PHE A 343 -11.68 30.82 19.04
CA PHE A 343 -10.39 31.42 18.70
C PHE A 343 -9.26 30.61 19.31
N PHE A 344 -8.31 30.20 18.47
CA PHE A 344 -7.08 29.52 18.91
C PHE A 344 -5.88 30.42 18.61
N PRO A 345 -5.12 30.84 19.64
CA PRO A 345 -3.92 31.64 19.42
C PRO A 345 -2.82 30.80 18.77
N CYS A 346 -2.13 31.38 17.78
CA CYS A 346 -1.01 30.75 17.09
C CYS A 346 -0.04 31.78 16.50
N ASP A 347 1.18 31.32 16.29
CA ASP A 347 2.27 32.07 15.66
C ASP A 347 2.50 31.59 14.23
N ASP A 348 2.22 30.33 13.93
CA ASP A 348 2.27 29.75 12.57
C ASP A 348 1.06 28.85 12.28
N VAL A 349 0.66 28.80 11.01
CA VAL A 349 -0.35 27.86 10.49
C VAL A 349 0.25 27.02 9.36
N LEU A 350 0.05 25.71 9.44
CA LEU A 350 0.41 24.74 8.39
C LEU A 350 -0.85 24.19 7.73
N ILE A 351 -1.07 24.55 6.46
CA ILE A 351 -2.24 24.14 5.67
C ILE A 351 -1.97 22.79 5.01
N ALA A 352 -2.53 21.70 5.55
CA ALA A 352 -2.39 20.32 5.06
C ALA A 352 -3.75 19.71 4.65
N VAL A 353 -4.54 20.48 3.88
CA VAL A 353 -5.93 20.13 3.51
C VAL A 353 -6.07 19.35 2.20
N GLY A 354 -4.94 18.98 1.57
CA GLY A 354 -4.90 18.13 0.38
C GLY A 354 -3.88 18.58 -0.65
N GLN A 355 -3.79 17.81 -1.73
CA GLN A 355 -2.94 18.07 -2.88
C GLN A 355 -3.77 18.02 -4.15
N GLU A 356 -3.27 18.66 -5.19
CA GLU A 356 -3.86 18.76 -6.52
C GLU A 356 -2.80 18.44 -7.56
N ASN A 357 -3.27 17.78 -8.62
CA ASN A 357 -2.51 17.61 -9.83
C ASN A 357 -2.40 18.95 -10.55
N ALA A 358 -1.24 19.18 -11.15
CA ALA A 358 -1.01 20.38 -11.94
C ALA A 358 -0.02 20.05 -13.05
N PHE A 359 -0.43 20.30 -14.28
CA PHE A 359 0.37 20.05 -15.49
C PHE A 359 0.51 21.32 -16.35
N PRO A 360 0.96 22.47 -15.81
CA PRO A 360 1.08 23.70 -16.59
C PRO A 360 2.09 23.61 -17.74
N TRP A 361 2.96 22.60 -17.70
CA TRP A 361 3.96 22.28 -18.71
C TRP A 361 3.43 21.40 -19.85
N ILE A 362 2.19 20.89 -19.75
CA ILE A 362 1.52 20.17 -20.83
C ILE A 362 0.63 21.17 -21.56
N GLU A 363 1.02 21.50 -22.79
CA GLU A 363 0.26 22.45 -23.61
C GLU A 363 -1.13 21.90 -23.96
N SER A 364 -2.14 22.76 -23.99
CA SER A 364 -3.53 22.35 -24.29
C SER A 364 -3.69 21.77 -25.70
N ASP A 365 -2.79 22.13 -26.62
CA ASP A 365 -2.72 21.61 -27.98
C ASP A 365 -1.61 20.56 -28.15
N ALA A 366 -1.10 19.98 -27.06
CA ALA A 366 -0.20 18.83 -27.12
C ALA A 366 -0.90 17.54 -27.58
N GLY A 367 -2.24 17.49 -27.57
CA GLY A 367 -3.03 16.33 -28.00
C GLY A 367 -3.38 15.33 -26.90
N ILE A 368 -3.22 15.73 -25.64
CA ILE A 368 -3.63 14.94 -24.46
C ILE A 368 -4.94 15.52 -23.93
N ASP A 369 -5.96 14.68 -23.79
CA ASP A 369 -7.24 15.14 -23.24
C ASP A 369 -7.20 15.18 -21.71
N PHE A 370 -7.73 16.28 -21.16
CA PHE A 370 -7.94 16.46 -19.73
C PHE A 370 -9.44 16.60 -19.43
N ASP A 371 -9.83 16.26 -18.20
CA ASP A 371 -11.17 16.52 -17.69
C ASP A 371 -11.31 17.95 -17.14
N GLU A 372 -12.51 18.28 -16.63
CA GLU A 372 -12.82 19.60 -16.06
C GLU A 372 -12.01 19.92 -14.79
N TRP A 373 -11.40 18.92 -14.18
CA TRP A 373 -10.57 19.03 -12.97
C TRP A 373 -9.07 19.10 -13.29
N GLY A 374 -8.70 19.11 -14.58
CA GLY A 374 -7.31 19.13 -15.01
C GLY A 374 -6.59 17.80 -14.84
N MET A 375 -7.33 16.68 -14.76
CA MET A 375 -6.78 15.33 -14.74
C MET A 375 -6.75 14.73 -16.15
N PRO A 376 -5.69 13.98 -16.53
CA PRO A 376 -5.65 13.33 -17.83
C PRO A 376 -6.77 12.28 -17.94
N ARG A 377 -7.43 12.21 -19.10
CA ARG A 377 -8.40 11.14 -19.38
C ARG A 377 -7.63 9.88 -19.77
N LEU A 378 -7.73 8.86 -18.92
CA LEU A 378 -6.99 7.60 -19.07
C LEU A 378 -7.95 6.42 -18.98
N ASP A 379 -7.63 5.35 -19.69
CA ASP A 379 -8.23 4.04 -19.41
C ASP A 379 -7.57 3.44 -18.14
N PRO A 380 -8.35 3.05 -17.11
CA PRO A 380 -7.81 2.56 -15.84
C PRO A 380 -6.98 1.28 -15.94
N LYS A 381 -7.11 0.52 -17.02
CA LYS A 381 -6.35 -0.71 -17.25
C LYS A 381 -5.07 -0.41 -18.03
N SER A 382 -5.12 0.45 -19.04
CA SER A 382 -3.98 0.72 -19.93
C SER A 382 -3.09 1.86 -19.46
N PHE A 383 -3.59 2.80 -18.65
CA PHE A 383 -2.86 4.01 -18.23
C PHE A 383 -2.42 4.92 -19.39
N GLN A 384 -2.91 4.65 -20.60
CA GLN A 384 -2.59 5.38 -21.83
C GLN A 384 -3.45 6.64 -21.92
N SER A 385 -2.84 7.74 -22.35
CA SER A 385 -3.55 8.98 -22.66
C SER A 385 -4.09 8.99 -24.10
N SER A 386 -4.74 10.07 -24.51
CA SER A 386 -5.16 10.27 -25.90
C SER A 386 -3.99 10.28 -26.91
N LEU A 387 -2.76 10.52 -26.45
CA LEU A 387 -1.55 10.28 -27.23
C LEU A 387 -1.04 8.84 -27.00
N PRO A 388 -0.95 8.00 -28.04
CA PRO A 388 -0.62 6.57 -27.88
C PRO A 388 0.72 6.30 -27.20
N GLN A 389 1.71 7.16 -27.37
CA GLN A 389 3.04 7.02 -26.80
C GLN A 389 3.18 7.63 -25.40
N VAL A 390 2.13 8.25 -24.84
CA VAL A 390 2.18 8.93 -23.54
C VAL A 390 1.27 8.23 -22.52
N PHE A 391 1.87 7.82 -21.41
CA PHE A 391 1.25 7.12 -20.30
C PHE A 391 1.40 7.92 -19.01
N PHE A 392 0.50 7.71 -18.05
CA PHE A 392 0.54 8.36 -16.74
C PHE A 392 0.48 7.31 -15.64
N GLY A 393 1.02 7.60 -14.45
CA GLY A 393 0.90 6.67 -13.32
C GLY A 393 1.08 7.35 -11.97
N GLY A 394 0.86 6.57 -10.90
CA GLY A 394 0.86 7.08 -9.53
C GLY A 394 -0.18 8.18 -9.34
N ASP A 395 0.16 9.18 -8.52
CA ASP A 395 -0.75 10.29 -8.24
C ASP A 395 -1.02 11.16 -9.48
N ALA A 396 -0.13 11.17 -10.46
CA ALA A 396 -0.30 11.92 -11.72
C ALA A 396 -1.49 11.40 -12.55
N ALA A 397 -1.82 10.11 -12.43
CA ALA A 397 -2.91 9.49 -13.19
C ALA A 397 -4.28 9.65 -12.50
N PHE A 398 -4.37 9.32 -11.21
CA PHE A 398 -5.66 9.14 -10.51
C PHE A 398 -5.79 9.96 -9.23
N GLY A 399 -4.92 10.95 -9.06
CA GLY A 399 -4.89 11.83 -7.89
C GLY A 399 -4.17 11.21 -6.69
N PRO A 400 -4.03 11.99 -5.60
CA PRO A 400 -3.21 11.61 -4.44
C PRO A 400 -3.69 10.31 -3.78
N LYS A 401 -2.83 9.30 -3.78
CA LYS A 401 -2.99 8.06 -3.00
C LYS A 401 -1.78 7.88 -2.08
N ASN A 402 -1.21 6.68 -2.05
CA ASN A 402 -0.05 6.35 -1.24
C ASN A 402 1.01 5.62 -2.08
N ILE A 403 2.20 5.45 -1.48
CA ILE A 403 3.38 4.93 -2.17
C ILE A 403 3.12 3.54 -2.78
N ILE A 404 2.39 2.66 -2.09
CA ILE A 404 2.11 1.31 -2.61
C ILE A 404 1.16 1.32 -3.81
N TRP A 405 0.23 2.27 -3.88
CA TRP A 405 -0.56 2.51 -5.09
C TRP A 405 0.30 3.05 -6.24
N ALA A 406 1.26 3.93 -5.95
CA ALA A 406 2.17 4.43 -6.98
C ALA A 406 3.05 3.31 -7.58
N VAL A 407 3.47 2.34 -6.75
CA VAL A 407 4.14 1.11 -7.20
C VAL A 407 3.21 0.26 -8.07
N ALA A 408 1.99 -0.02 -7.62
CA ALA A 408 1.01 -0.80 -8.39
C ALA A 408 0.74 -0.19 -9.77
N HIS A 409 0.46 1.12 -9.83
CA HIS A 409 0.29 1.85 -11.08
C HIS A 409 1.54 1.81 -11.96
N GLY A 410 2.74 1.79 -11.36
CA GLY A 410 4.00 1.67 -12.10
C GLY A 410 4.15 0.31 -12.78
N HIS A 411 3.84 -0.78 -12.08
CA HIS A 411 3.83 -2.14 -12.65
C HIS A 411 2.83 -2.24 -13.80
N ASP A 412 1.62 -1.71 -13.60
CA ASP A 412 0.58 -1.72 -14.63
C ASP A 412 0.96 -0.86 -15.84
N ALA A 413 1.49 0.34 -15.64
CA ALA A 413 1.94 1.18 -16.74
C ALA A 413 3.12 0.55 -17.51
N ALA A 414 4.04 -0.13 -16.82
CA ALA A 414 5.14 -0.85 -17.46
C ALA A 414 4.64 -1.95 -18.41
N ILE A 415 3.62 -2.72 -18.02
CA ILE A 415 2.97 -3.72 -18.89
C ILE A 415 2.43 -3.07 -20.16
N SER A 416 1.72 -1.95 -20.01
CA SER A 416 1.14 -1.22 -21.15
C SER A 416 2.20 -0.64 -22.08
N ILE A 417 3.25 -0.05 -21.52
CA ILE A 417 4.36 0.51 -22.30
C ILE A 417 5.06 -0.61 -23.07
N HIS A 418 5.36 -1.75 -22.43
CA HIS A 418 5.95 -2.89 -23.09
C HIS A 418 5.08 -3.39 -24.25
N LYS A 419 3.78 -3.64 -24.00
CA LYS A 419 2.82 -4.07 -25.04
C LYS A 419 2.70 -3.06 -26.18
N HIS A 420 2.66 -1.77 -25.88
CA HIS A 420 2.64 -0.71 -26.89
C HIS A 420 3.88 -0.75 -27.78
N LEU A 421 5.07 -0.86 -27.20
CA LEU A 421 6.33 -0.93 -27.94
C LEU A 421 6.50 -2.22 -28.75
N GLU A 422 5.82 -3.29 -28.35
CA GLU A 422 5.72 -4.54 -29.12
C GLU A 422 4.60 -4.53 -30.18
N GLY A 423 3.75 -3.49 -30.22
CA GLY A 423 2.60 -3.43 -31.13
C GLY A 423 1.47 -4.40 -30.78
N SER A 424 1.37 -4.82 -29.51
CA SER A 424 0.32 -5.72 -29.00
C SER A 424 -0.84 -4.93 -28.37
N ASP A 425 -2.02 -5.56 -28.24
CA ASP A 425 -3.16 -4.97 -27.53
C ASP A 425 -2.82 -4.73 -26.04
N LEU A 426 -3.06 -3.51 -25.55
CA LEU A 426 -2.81 -3.07 -24.18
C LEU A 426 -3.84 -3.63 -23.19
N LEU A 427 -5.06 -3.89 -23.66
CA LEU A 427 -6.17 -4.35 -22.84
C LEU A 427 -6.19 -5.88 -22.69
N ASP A 428 -5.56 -6.61 -23.59
CA ASP A 428 -5.34 -8.04 -23.46
C ASP A 428 -4.22 -8.31 -22.44
N ARG A 429 -4.57 -8.45 -21.17
CA ARG A 429 -3.61 -8.74 -20.10
C ARG A 429 -3.81 -10.17 -19.62
N PRO A 430 -2.76 -11.01 -19.58
CA PRO A 430 -2.89 -12.36 -19.05
C PRO A 430 -3.29 -12.30 -17.58
N LEU A 431 -4.07 -13.28 -17.14
CA LEU A 431 -4.37 -13.47 -15.72
C LEU A 431 -3.08 -13.81 -14.96
N ALA A 432 -3.07 -13.52 -13.66
CA ALA A 432 -2.01 -13.96 -12.78
C ALA A 432 -1.85 -15.48 -12.86
N GLY A 433 -0.60 -15.96 -12.87
CA GLY A 433 -0.32 -17.38 -12.74
C GLY A 433 -0.65 -17.85 -11.32
N MET A 434 -1.13 -19.08 -11.17
CA MET A 434 -1.25 -19.72 -9.86
C MET A 434 -0.65 -21.13 -9.94
N SER A 435 0.16 -21.45 -8.94
CA SER A 435 0.57 -22.83 -8.69
C SER A 435 0.05 -23.26 -7.32
N LEU A 436 -0.40 -24.51 -7.26
CA LEU A 436 -0.78 -25.19 -6.02
C LEU A 436 0.17 -26.36 -5.82
N MET A 437 0.85 -26.37 -4.69
CA MET A 437 1.81 -27.43 -4.35
C MET A 437 1.47 -28.01 -2.99
N SER A 438 1.20 -29.31 -2.94
CA SER A 438 0.99 -30.02 -1.68
C SER A 438 2.15 -29.78 -0.72
N GLN A 439 1.81 -29.43 0.50
CA GLN A 439 2.72 -29.17 1.61
C GLN A 439 2.49 -30.24 2.66
N LYS A 440 3.58 -30.78 3.19
CA LYS A 440 3.47 -31.68 4.33
C LYS A 440 3.15 -30.88 5.58
N MET A 441 2.01 -31.19 6.17
CA MET A 441 1.48 -30.59 7.38
C MET A 441 0.93 -31.75 8.23
N GLY A 442 1.56 -32.06 9.35
CA GLY A 442 1.07 -33.07 10.29
C GLY A 442 1.93 -33.17 11.54
N ILE A 443 1.41 -33.81 12.60
CA ILE A 443 2.01 -33.95 13.96
C ILE A 443 3.55 -34.08 14.00
N HIS A 444 4.19 -34.73 13.04
CA HIS A 444 5.63 -35.02 13.05
C HIS A 444 6.48 -34.21 12.06
N GLU A 445 5.88 -33.48 11.12
CA GLU A 445 6.63 -32.74 10.10
C GLU A 445 5.77 -31.58 9.55
N TRP A 446 6.00 -30.39 10.11
CA TRP A 446 5.32 -29.16 9.69
C TRP A 446 6.21 -28.38 8.72
N SER A 447 5.59 -27.77 7.71
CA SER A 447 6.30 -26.83 6.82
C SER A 447 6.63 -25.49 7.52
N TYR A 448 6.04 -25.25 8.71
CA TYR A 448 6.25 -24.08 9.56
C TYR A 448 5.74 -24.34 10.99
N ASP A 449 6.34 -23.67 11.98
CA ASP A 449 6.16 -24.01 13.41
C ASP A 449 5.20 -23.09 14.18
N ASN A 450 4.45 -22.21 13.51
CA ASN A 450 3.56 -21.28 14.21
C ASN A 450 2.34 -21.97 14.79
N GLU A 451 2.09 -21.69 16.07
CA GLU A 451 0.88 -22.12 16.75
C GLU A 451 -0.28 -21.15 16.47
N ILE A 452 -1.49 -21.68 16.41
CA ILE A 452 -2.70 -20.89 16.22
C ILE A 452 -3.31 -20.65 17.59
N LEU A 453 -2.71 -19.73 18.34
CA LEU A 453 -3.14 -19.35 19.68
C LEU A 453 -3.40 -17.85 19.78
N PRO A 454 -4.35 -17.43 20.64
CA PRO A 454 -4.49 -16.04 21.02
C PRO A 454 -3.19 -15.54 21.61
N ASP A 455 -2.66 -14.46 21.05
CA ASP A 455 -1.40 -13.86 21.46
C ASP A 455 -1.53 -12.34 21.30
N LYS A 456 -0.72 -11.56 22.02
CA LYS A 456 -0.74 -10.09 21.93
C LYS A 456 0.23 -9.60 20.87
N ARG A 457 -0.14 -8.56 20.13
CA ARG A 457 0.75 -7.97 19.14
C ARG A 457 1.96 -7.37 19.84
N HIS A 458 3.16 -7.62 19.30
CA HIS A 458 4.37 -7.03 19.85
C HIS A 458 4.47 -5.56 19.46
N LYS A 459 4.70 -4.71 20.47
CA LYS A 459 4.96 -3.28 20.24
C LYS A 459 6.39 -3.09 19.77
N VAL A 460 6.55 -2.19 18.81
CA VAL A 460 7.87 -1.76 18.34
C VAL A 460 8.53 -0.90 19.41
N MET A 461 9.83 -1.06 19.60
CA MET A 461 10.62 -0.22 20.49
C MET A 461 10.72 1.19 19.91
N TRP A 462 10.49 2.19 20.75
CA TRP A 462 10.62 3.60 20.38
C TRP A 462 11.89 4.18 21.02
N ALA A 463 12.55 5.06 20.30
CA ALA A 463 13.57 5.91 20.86
C ALA A 463 12.94 6.90 21.86
N ASP A 464 13.76 7.35 22.82
CA ASP A 464 13.33 8.27 23.85
C ASP A 464 12.78 9.58 23.24
N VAL A 465 11.61 10.01 23.72
CA VAL A 465 10.89 11.19 23.19
C VAL A 465 11.71 12.46 23.40
N GLU A 466 12.38 12.63 24.54
CA GLU A 466 13.18 13.83 24.81
C GLU A 466 14.41 13.93 23.90
N VAL A 467 14.97 12.78 23.52
CA VAL A 467 16.11 12.71 22.58
C VAL A 467 15.64 12.95 21.15
N THR A 468 14.56 12.29 20.73
CA THR A 468 14.05 12.40 19.35
C THR A 468 13.45 13.77 19.04
N LEU A 469 12.87 14.46 20.03
CA LEU A 469 12.39 15.83 19.85
C LEU A 469 13.52 16.84 19.63
N LYS A 470 14.74 16.55 20.11
CA LYS A 470 15.94 17.40 19.92
C LYS A 470 16.69 17.10 18.62
N ASN A 471 16.35 16.01 17.92
CA ASN A 471 17.02 15.59 16.69
C ASN A 471 16.01 15.24 15.60
N VAL A 472 15.81 16.18 14.66
CA VAL A 472 14.86 16.06 13.53
C VAL A 472 15.12 14.86 12.61
N SER A 473 16.33 14.29 12.66
CA SER A 473 16.75 13.18 11.81
C SER A 473 16.83 11.84 12.53
N MET A 474 16.69 11.81 13.85
CA MET A 474 16.72 10.55 14.61
C MET A 474 15.43 9.78 14.37
N GLU A 475 15.57 8.54 13.93
CA GLU A 475 14.42 7.66 13.71
C GLU A 475 13.69 7.39 15.03
N VAL A 476 12.36 7.57 15.04
CA VAL A 476 11.56 7.43 16.28
C VAL A 476 11.29 5.96 16.60
N GLU A 477 10.86 5.22 15.60
CA GLU A 477 10.59 3.79 15.75
C GLU A 477 11.84 3.02 15.38
N LEU A 478 12.30 2.12 16.25
CA LEU A 478 13.56 1.37 16.07
C LEU A 478 13.36 0.00 15.41
N GLY A 479 12.11 -0.39 15.13
CA GLY A 479 11.78 -1.71 14.58
C GLY A 479 11.81 -2.83 15.62
N PHE A 480 11.83 -4.08 15.15
CA PHE A 480 11.94 -5.26 16.01
C PHE A 480 13.38 -5.77 16.03
N ASP A 481 13.83 -6.21 17.20
CA ASP A 481 15.00 -7.08 17.32
C ASP A 481 14.67 -8.50 16.80
N PRO A 482 15.68 -9.37 16.54
CA PRO A 482 15.44 -10.69 15.95
C PRO A 482 14.48 -11.57 16.77
N ALA A 483 14.50 -11.49 18.09
CA ALA A 483 13.64 -12.31 18.94
C ALA A 483 12.19 -11.81 18.90
N SER A 484 11.98 -10.49 18.99
CA SER A 484 10.64 -9.90 18.84
C SER A 484 10.09 -10.10 17.43
N ALA A 485 10.93 -9.99 16.40
CA ALA A 485 10.55 -10.23 15.02
C ALA A 485 10.14 -11.68 14.79
N TRP A 486 10.87 -12.65 15.35
CA TRP A 486 10.50 -14.05 15.28
C TRP A 486 9.14 -14.29 15.93
N LYS A 487 8.92 -13.79 17.16
CA LYS A 487 7.62 -13.93 17.85
C LYS A 487 6.48 -13.32 17.05
N GLU A 488 6.66 -12.10 16.53
CA GLU A 488 5.66 -11.45 15.69
C GLU A 488 5.46 -12.18 14.35
N ALA A 489 6.47 -12.84 13.79
CA ALA A 489 6.30 -13.67 12.60
C ALA A 489 5.48 -14.94 12.88
N GLN A 490 5.64 -15.56 14.07
CA GLN A 490 4.83 -16.69 14.52
C GLN A 490 3.34 -16.35 14.67
N ARG A 491 2.98 -15.06 14.63
CA ARG A 491 1.58 -14.63 14.67
C ARG A 491 0.82 -14.84 13.36
N CYS A 492 1.50 -15.12 12.25
CA CYS A 492 0.88 -15.29 10.93
C CYS A 492 0.16 -16.63 10.82
N LEU A 493 -1.05 -16.64 10.25
CA LEU A 493 -1.84 -17.87 10.06
C LEU A 493 -1.48 -18.65 8.77
N ASN A 494 -0.48 -18.20 8.00
CA ASN A 494 -0.09 -18.79 6.70
C ASN A 494 -1.27 -19.06 5.77
N CYS A 495 -2.11 -18.05 5.57
CA CYS A 495 -3.32 -18.18 4.75
C CYS A 495 -3.03 -18.52 3.28
N ASP A 496 -1.77 -18.42 2.82
CA ASP A 496 -1.32 -18.89 1.51
C ASP A 496 -1.27 -20.42 1.40
N VAL A 497 -1.30 -21.15 2.52
CA VAL A 497 -1.45 -22.61 2.56
C VAL A 497 -2.91 -22.96 2.69
N GLN A 498 -3.49 -23.40 1.58
CA GLN A 498 -4.92 -23.62 1.39
C GLN A 498 -5.30 -25.05 1.78
N THR A 499 -6.47 -25.23 2.37
CA THR A 499 -7.09 -26.55 2.52
C THR A 499 -7.82 -26.89 1.23
N VAL A 500 -7.36 -27.85 0.44
CA VAL A 500 -7.97 -28.27 -0.84
C VAL A 500 -8.71 -29.59 -0.66
N PHE A 501 -9.94 -29.66 -1.15
CA PHE A 501 -10.80 -30.83 -1.00
C PHE A 501 -11.03 -31.58 -2.32
N GLU A 502 -10.93 -32.91 -2.29
CA GLU A 502 -11.26 -33.81 -3.39
C GLU A 502 -12.43 -34.73 -3.01
N ALA A 503 -13.62 -34.41 -3.53
CA ALA A 503 -14.85 -35.12 -3.22
C ALA A 503 -14.80 -36.61 -3.52
N LYS A 504 -14.06 -37.04 -4.56
CA LYS A 504 -13.97 -38.45 -4.96
C LYS A 504 -13.31 -39.34 -3.90
N LEU A 505 -12.42 -38.77 -3.09
CA LEU A 505 -11.72 -39.48 -2.01
C LEU A 505 -12.51 -39.46 -0.70
N CYS A 506 -13.52 -38.59 -0.57
CA CYS A 506 -14.28 -38.45 0.66
C CYS A 506 -15.20 -39.66 0.90
N ILE A 507 -15.15 -40.18 2.13
CA ILE A 507 -16.06 -41.25 2.61
C ILE A 507 -17.13 -40.72 3.57
N GLU A 508 -17.18 -39.40 3.77
CA GLU A 508 -18.21 -38.73 4.57
C GLU A 508 -18.28 -39.21 6.03
N CYS A 509 -17.12 -39.46 6.63
CA CYS A 509 -16.98 -39.89 8.03
C CYS A 509 -17.09 -38.74 9.05
N ASP A 510 -17.31 -37.50 8.60
CA ASP A 510 -17.42 -36.26 9.39
C ASP A 510 -16.21 -35.90 10.29
N ALA A 511 -15.12 -36.66 10.24
CA ALA A 511 -13.95 -36.43 11.08
C ALA A 511 -13.31 -35.03 10.90
N CYS A 512 -13.37 -34.44 9.70
CA CYS A 512 -12.91 -33.06 9.46
C CYS A 512 -13.84 -32.00 10.05
N VAL A 513 -15.14 -32.29 10.20
CA VAL A 513 -16.13 -31.43 10.84
C VAL A 513 -15.96 -31.47 12.35
N ASP A 514 -15.68 -32.64 12.91
CA ASP A 514 -15.51 -32.84 14.35
C ASP A 514 -14.22 -32.22 14.89
N ILE A 515 -13.13 -32.25 14.12
CA ILE A 515 -11.83 -31.70 14.54
C ILE A 515 -11.69 -30.20 14.27
N CYS A 516 -12.62 -29.59 13.51
CA CYS A 516 -12.51 -28.19 13.11
C CYS A 516 -12.74 -27.26 14.32
N PRO A 517 -11.75 -26.46 14.73
CA PRO A 517 -11.88 -25.61 15.92
C PRO A 517 -12.85 -24.44 15.73
N MET A 518 -13.18 -24.10 14.48
CA MET A 518 -14.06 -22.98 14.12
C MET A 518 -15.41 -23.42 13.58
N ASP A 519 -15.69 -24.74 13.55
CA ASP A 519 -16.92 -25.30 12.98
C ASP A 519 -17.21 -24.83 11.53
N CYS A 520 -16.16 -24.49 10.77
CA CYS A 520 -16.29 -23.84 9.47
C CYS A 520 -16.51 -24.81 8.30
N ILE A 521 -16.50 -26.12 8.54
CA ILE A 521 -16.72 -27.16 7.52
C ILE A 521 -18.07 -27.82 7.80
N SER A 522 -18.90 -28.01 6.79
CA SER A 522 -20.21 -28.66 6.91
C SER A 522 -20.51 -29.55 5.70
N PHE A 523 -21.15 -30.70 5.96
CA PHE A 523 -21.72 -31.56 4.93
C PHE A 523 -23.25 -31.47 4.99
N VAL A 524 -23.84 -30.72 4.07
CA VAL A 524 -25.27 -30.36 4.10
C VAL A 524 -25.96 -30.69 2.77
N PRO A 525 -27.30 -30.84 2.75
CA PRO A 525 -28.05 -30.89 1.49
C PRO A 525 -27.77 -29.64 0.63
N ASP A 526 -27.62 -29.83 -0.69
CA ASP A 526 -27.43 -28.74 -1.67
C ASP A 526 -28.62 -27.77 -1.63
N GLY A 527 -28.36 -26.52 -1.99
CA GLY A 527 -29.34 -25.44 -1.96
C GLY A 527 -28.82 -24.16 -2.63
N ASP A 528 -29.64 -23.12 -2.61
CA ASP A 528 -29.17 -21.77 -2.90
C ASP A 528 -28.24 -21.27 -1.77
N GLU A 529 -27.40 -20.30 -2.07
CA GLU A 529 -26.39 -19.83 -1.12
C GLU A 529 -26.98 -19.15 0.12
N ALA A 530 -28.07 -18.39 -0.06
CA ALA A 530 -28.70 -17.67 1.03
C ALA A 530 -29.28 -18.64 2.07
N ASP A 531 -29.94 -19.70 1.62
CA ASP A 531 -30.40 -20.81 2.46
C ASP A 531 -29.21 -21.57 3.08
N LEU A 532 -28.22 -21.94 2.26
CA LEU A 532 -27.09 -22.76 2.69
C LEU A 532 -26.32 -22.11 3.84
N ARG A 533 -26.04 -20.80 3.76
CA ARG A 533 -25.35 -20.03 4.82
C ARG A 533 -26.04 -20.09 6.18
N THR A 534 -27.36 -20.30 6.23
CA THR A 534 -28.13 -20.43 7.49
C THR A 534 -28.08 -21.83 8.10
N ARG A 535 -27.73 -22.84 7.31
CA ARG A 535 -27.70 -24.27 7.71
C ARG A 535 -26.29 -24.79 7.99
N LEU A 536 -25.26 -23.96 7.82
CA LEU A 536 -23.87 -24.29 8.18
C LEU A 536 -23.74 -24.43 9.70
N LYS A 537 -22.79 -25.26 10.15
CA LYS A 537 -22.52 -25.50 11.57
C LYS A 537 -22.14 -24.20 12.30
N ALA A 538 -21.32 -23.36 11.67
CA ALA A 538 -21.14 -21.96 12.01
C ALA A 538 -21.82 -21.08 10.92
N PRO A 539 -22.75 -20.16 11.28
CA PRO A 539 -23.38 -19.28 10.29
C PRO A 539 -22.37 -18.37 9.58
N ALA A 540 -22.32 -18.45 8.24
CA ALA A 540 -21.42 -17.64 7.41
C ALA A 540 -22.07 -16.29 7.06
N THR A 541 -21.98 -15.34 7.98
CA THR A 541 -22.64 -14.02 7.89
C THR A 541 -21.94 -13.03 6.95
N ASN A 542 -20.66 -13.24 6.66
CA ASN A 542 -19.91 -12.43 5.73
C ASN A 542 -20.21 -12.84 4.27
N THR A 543 -21.04 -12.05 3.59
CA THR A 543 -21.43 -12.28 2.19
C THR A 543 -20.42 -11.76 1.17
N SER A 544 -19.39 -11.01 1.61
CA SER A 544 -18.31 -10.55 0.73
C SER A 544 -17.27 -11.64 0.43
N GLN A 545 -17.25 -12.70 1.25
CA GLN A 545 -16.39 -13.86 1.07
C GLN A 545 -17.18 -15.04 0.49
N ASP A 546 -16.68 -15.59 -0.61
CA ASP A 546 -17.28 -16.75 -1.28
C ASP A 546 -17.14 -18.01 -0.41
N LEU A 547 -18.18 -18.84 -0.35
CA LEU A 547 -18.09 -20.16 0.26
C LEU A 547 -17.25 -21.11 -0.60
N TYR A 548 -16.44 -21.95 0.04
CA TYR A 548 -15.79 -23.07 -0.65
C TYR A 548 -16.77 -24.24 -0.74
N ILE A 549 -17.29 -24.50 -1.94
CA ILE A 549 -18.26 -25.56 -2.21
C ILE A 549 -17.62 -26.67 -3.04
N SER A 550 -17.83 -27.91 -2.62
CA SER A 550 -17.55 -29.10 -3.43
C SER A 550 -18.75 -30.04 -3.49
N LYS A 551 -19.15 -30.39 -4.72
CA LYS A 551 -20.18 -31.41 -5.00
C LYS A 551 -19.57 -32.77 -5.30
N GLY A 552 -20.41 -33.75 -5.59
CA GLY A 552 -19.99 -35.09 -6.06
C GLY A 552 -19.77 -36.10 -4.94
N LEU A 553 -20.30 -35.84 -3.74
CA LEU A 553 -20.30 -36.78 -2.63
C LEU A 553 -21.34 -37.89 -2.84
N LYS A 554 -21.14 -39.05 -2.19
CA LYS A 554 -21.95 -40.26 -2.39
C LYS A 554 -23.37 -40.10 -1.83
N THR A 555 -23.55 -39.28 -0.79
CA THR A 555 -24.87 -39.02 -0.19
C THR A 555 -25.67 -37.91 -0.88
N ASN A 556 -25.17 -37.32 -1.96
CA ASN A 556 -25.72 -36.11 -2.61
C ASN A 556 -25.72 -34.84 -1.73
N ARG A 557 -25.05 -34.87 -0.57
CA ARG A 557 -24.70 -33.65 0.18
C ARG A 557 -23.61 -32.86 -0.57
N VAL A 558 -23.42 -31.62 -0.15
CA VAL A 558 -22.28 -30.79 -0.56
C VAL A 558 -21.37 -30.56 0.64
N MET A 559 -20.06 -30.53 0.37
CA MET A 559 -19.10 -29.97 1.31
C MET A 559 -19.13 -28.46 1.14
N ALA A 560 -19.42 -27.75 2.22
CA ALA A 560 -19.35 -26.31 2.29
C ALA A 560 -18.35 -25.91 3.39
N LYS A 561 -17.43 -25.01 3.04
CA LYS A 561 -16.48 -24.44 3.98
C LYS A 561 -16.54 -22.92 3.95
N ASP A 562 -16.65 -22.32 5.14
CA ASP A 562 -16.53 -20.88 5.32
C ASP A 562 -15.05 -20.49 5.37
N GLU A 563 -14.57 -19.89 4.29
CA GLU A 563 -13.22 -19.36 4.20
C GLU A 563 -13.03 -18.09 5.02
N ASP A 564 -14.04 -17.44 5.58
CA ASP A 564 -13.82 -16.23 6.37
C ASP A 564 -13.22 -16.53 7.75
N VAL A 565 -13.70 -17.62 8.37
CA VAL A 565 -13.32 -18.01 9.74
C VAL A 565 -12.33 -19.17 9.82
N CYS A 566 -11.98 -19.80 8.70
CA CYS A 566 -11.03 -20.91 8.70
C CYS A 566 -9.63 -20.44 9.16
N LEU A 567 -9.03 -21.21 10.08
CA LEU A 567 -7.67 -20.94 10.60
C LEU A 567 -6.54 -21.50 9.73
N HIS A 568 -6.85 -22.32 8.71
CA HIS A 568 -5.87 -23.02 7.87
C HIS A 568 -4.89 -23.89 8.68
N CYS A 569 -5.38 -24.43 9.80
CA CYS A 569 -4.58 -25.22 10.75
C CYS A 569 -4.16 -26.61 10.26
N GLY A 570 -4.71 -27.08 9.13
CA GLY A 570 -4.39 -28.41 8.58
C GLY A 570 -4.98 -29.61 9.32
N LEU A 571 -5.67 -29.41 10.45
CA LEU A 571 -6.29 -30.51 11.22
C LEU A 571 -7.27 -31.34 10.39
N CYS A 572 -7.99 -30.72 9.44
CA CYS A 572 -8.88 -31.45 8.53
C CYS A 572 -8.13 -32.40 7.57
N ALA A 573 -6.96 -31.99 7.09
CA ALA A 573 -6.09 -32.81 6.23
C ALA A 573 -5.44 -33.93 7.04
N GLU A 574 -4.92 -33.61 8.22
CA GLU A 574 -4.28 -34.58 9.10
C GLU A 574 -5.25 -35.67 9.58
N ARG A 575 -6.47 -35.28 9.95
CA ARG A 575 -7.49 -36.21 10.45
C ARG A 575 -8.15 -37.02 9.33
N CYS A 576 -8.00 -36.63 8.07
CA CYS A 576 -8.69 -37.27 6.95
C CYS A 576 -8.09 -38.66 6.65
N PRO A 577 -8.82 -39.76 6.86
CA PRO A 577 -8.27 -41.11 6.67
C PRO A 577 -8.02 -41.47 5.19
N THR A 578 -8.60 -40.71 4.26
CA THR A 578 -8.52 -40.98 2.82
C THR A 578 -7.67 -39.96 2.05
N GLY A 579 -7.16 -38.92 2.73
CA GLY A 579 -6.48 -37.81 2.06
C GLY A 579 -7.40 -36.96 1.16
N ALA A 580 -8.71 -36.96 1.42
CA ALA A 580 -9.66 -36.09 0.71
C ALA A 580 -9.42 -34.60 0.98
N TRP A 581 -8.73 -34.27 2.08
CA TRP A 581 -8.20 -32.93 2.36
C TRP A 581 -6.69 -32.95 2.19
N ASP A 582 -6.17 -31.98 1.44
CA ASP A 582 -4.74 -31.73 1.26
C ASP A 582 -4.41 -30.28 1.62
N MET A 583 -3.22 -30.04 2.15
CA MET A 583 -2.73 -28.68 2.40
C MET A 583 -1.87 -28.28 1.20
N GLN A 584 -2.32 -27.30 0.41
CA GLN A 584 -1.60 -26.87 -0.78
C GLN A 584 -1.19 -25.42 -0.66
N LYS A 585 0.11 -25.13 -0.79
CA LYS A 585 0.60 -23.77 -0.88
C LYS A 585 0.17 -23.19 -2.22
N SER A 586 -0.63 -22.13 -2.16
CA SER A 586 -0.97 -21.26 -3.28
C SER A 586 0.13 -20.22 -3.46
N LEU A 587 0.76 -20.22 -4.63
CA LEU A 587 1.69 -19.18 -5.04
C LEU A 587 1.09 -18.44 -6.23
N ILE A 588 0.72 -17.19 -5.99
CA ILE A 588 0.24 -16.26 -7.02
C ILE A 588 1.44 -15.57 -7.65
N GLN A 589 1.55 -15.70 -8.97
CA GLN A 589 2.55 -15.04 -9.78
C GLN A 589 1.87 -13.90 -10.54
N MET A 590 1.98 -12.69 -9.98
CA MET A 590 1.53 -11.49 -10.65
C MET A 590 2.27 -11.30 -11.97
N VAL A 591 1.56 -10.81 -12.97
CA VAL A 591 2.13 -10.46 -14.26
C VAL A 591 2.78 -9.09 -14.13
N HIS A 592 4.10 -9.02 -14.34
CA HIS A 592 4.77 -7.75 -14.63
C HIS A 592 5.36 -7.79 -16.04
N ALA A 593 5.91 -6.68 -16.52
CA ALA A 593 6.46 -6.60 -17.88
C ALA A 593 7.53 -7.67 -18.14
N THR A 594 8.37 -7.97 -17.14
CA THR A 594 9.43 -8.99 -17.23
C THR A 594 8.91 -10.41 -17.48
N GLU A 595 7.73 -10.74 -16.97
CA GLU A 595 7.13 -12.08 -17.08
C GLU A 595 6.51 -12.32 -18.47
N LEU A 596 6.12 -11.27 -19.20
CA LEU A 596 5.53 -11.37 -20.53
C LEU A 596 6.52 -11.94 -21.57
N GLU A 597 7.80 -11.57 -21.49
CA GLU A 597 8.84 -12.14 -22.34
C GLU A 597 9.12 -13.62 -22.03
N CYS A 598 9.09 -14.00 -20.75
CA CYS A 598 9.36 -15.38 -20.32
C CYS A 598 8.31 -16.34 -20.88
N SER A 599 7.04 -15.91 -20.87
CA SER A 599 5.92 -16.64 -21.48
C SER A 599 6.12 -16.86 -22.99
N LYS A 600 6.59 -15.84 -23.73
CA LYS A 600 6.89 -15.97 -25.17
C LYS A 600 8.03 -16.95 -25.46
N ARG A 601 9.08 -16.97 -24.63
CA ARG A 601 10.19 -17.94 -24.79
C ARG A 601 9.73 -19.38 -24.56
N HIS A 602 8.81 -19.62 -23.63
CA HIS A 602 8.24 -20.95 -23.42
C HIS A 602 7.25 -21.36 -24.52
N ALA A 603 6.45 -20.43 -25.05
CA ALA A 603 5.58 -20.69 -26.21
C ALA A 603 6.38 -20.93 -27.51
N GLY A 604 7.51 -20.25 -27.69
CA GLY A 604 8.40 -20.44 -28.84
C GLY A 604 9.12 -21.79 -28.86
N VAL A 605 9.45 -22.36 -27.70
CA VAL A 605 10.03 -23.71 -27.62
C VAL A 605 9.00 -24.79 -27.97
N ALA A 606 7.72 -24.59 -27.63
CA ALA A 606 6.65 -25.52 -27.97
C ALA A 606 6.29 -25.55 -29.47
N LEU A 607 6.65 -24.51 -30.24
CA LEU A 607 6.39 -24.43 -31.69
C LEU A 607 7.57 -24.87 -32.57
N VAL A 608 8.73 -25.18 -31.97
CA VAL A 608 9.91 -25.69 -32.69
C VAL A 608 10.02 -27.23 -32.57
N GLU A 609 9.18 -27.87 -31.76
CA GLU A 609 9.06 -29.32 -31.62
C GLU A 609 7.72 -29.89 -32.13
N ALA A 610 7.10 -29.24 -33.13
CA ALA A 610 5.91 -29.74 -33.83
C ALA A 610 6.20 -30.08 -35.30
#